data_AF-M7Z2K7-F1
#
_entry.id   AF-M7Z2K7-F1
#
_cell.length_a   1.000
_cell.length_b   1.000
_cell.length_c   1.000
_cell.angle_alpha   90.00
_cell.angle_beta   90.00
_cell.angle_gamma   90.00
#
_symmetry.space_group_name_H-M   'P 1'
#
loop_
_entity.id
_entity.type
_entity.pdbx_description
1 polymer ?
#
loop_
_entity_poly.entity_id
_entity_poly.type
_entity_poly.pdbx_seq_one_letter_code
_entity_poly.pdbx_strand_id
1 'polypeptide(L)'
;MRDSLRTPNSSCFLSMLVLPKALDLNACRYESFEDTLARANTWLYSSQDSGIPIEFMNLQSEALLTKISGETASATVNSGSLSDMSNLVNATLYGFEDYHGVDIGVVKAARLWYSSTAGEMPLEIQLQEGDTRLGFAGFIYISSVVDDDEDSEAPSTRSGLRDLFNRAKVASKLLIISRVSNEKVLPWMISSSGAVRCFDTISLSQKLSLHRLALQPIQLHLLMWEKPVGVAAQSVPLSIIESSEHRVDAEQDFVLDSSFRLDDSPVSNWV
;
A
#
# COMPACT_ATOMS: atom_id res chain seq x y z
N MET A 1 -15.94 0.50 27.84
CA MET A 1 -14.74 0.82 27.03
C MET A 1 -13.89 -0.44 27.02
N ARG A 2 -13.93 -1.24 25.94
CA ARG A 2 -13.16 -2.50 25.87
C ARG A 2 -11.75 -2.18 25.42
N ASP A 3 -10.77 -2.70 26.14
CA ASP A 3 -9.34 -2.52 25.89
C ASP A 3 -9.00 -2.93 24.45
N SER A 4 -8.54 -1.97 23.64
CA SER A 4 -8.09 -2.21 22.27
C SER A 4 -6.69 -2.83 22.30
N LEU A 5 -6.61 -4.13 22.63
CA LEU A 5 -5.36 -4.88 22.53
C LEU A 5 -4.88 -4.88 21.06
N ARG A 6 -3.58 -4.63 20.85
CA ARG A 6 -2.94 -4.85 19.55
C ARG A 6 -3.21 -6.29 19.14
N THR A 7 -3.85 -6.48 17.99
CA THR A 7 -4.14 -7.81 17.47
C THR A 7 -2.82 -8.55 17.20
N PRO A 8 -2.61 -9.74 17.79
CA PRO A 8 -1.51 -10.58 17.40
C PRO A 8 -1.66 -10.90 15.90
N ASN A 9 -0.60 -10.68 15.12
CA ASN A 9 -0.50 -10.87 13.66
C ASN A 9 -0.93 -9.72 12.73
N SER A 10 -1.23 -8.51 13.22
CA SER A 10 -1.35 -7.35 12.33
C SER A 10 0.04 -6.76 12.04
N SER A 11 0.62 -7.10 10.89
CA SER A 11 1.65 -6.24 10.30
C SER A 11 0.95 -4.98 9.78
N CYS A 12 1.37 -3.81 10.29
CA CYS A 12 0.92 -2.51 9.79
C CYS A 12 1.54 -2.16 8.43
N PHE A 13 2.40 -3.04 7.88
CA PHE A 13 3.04 -2.88 6.58
C PHE A 13 2.12 -3.38 5.47
N LEU A 14 1.76 -2.45 4.61
CA LEU A 14 0.89 -2.64 3.46
C LEU A 14 1.69 -2.32 2.20
N SER A 15 1.33 -2.98 1.11
CA SER A 15 2.05 -2.80 -0.15
C SER A 15 1.11 -2.91 -1.34
N MET A 16 1.40 -2.14 -2.39
CA MET A 16 0.70 -2.18 -3.66
C MET A 16 1.71 -2.25 -4.80
N LEU A 17 1.42 -3.06 -5.82
CA LEU A 17 2.19 -3.09 -7.07
C LEU A 17 1.60 -2.11 -8.06
N VAL A 18 2.38 -1.19 -8.59
CA VAL A 18 1.96 -0.29 -9.67
C VAL A 18 2.65 -0.76 -10.94
N LEU A 19 1.89 -1.40 -11.82
CA LEU A 19 2.40 -1.77 -13.14
C LEU A 19 2.50 -0.52 -14.03
N PRO A 20 3.49 -0.45 -14.93
CA PRO A 20 3.58 0.64 -15.88
C PRO A 20 2.36 0.66 -16.78
N LYS A 21 1.86 1.86 -17.08
CA LYS A 21 0.66 2.04 -17.90
C LYS A 21 0.96 1.67 -19.35
N ALA A 22 0.09 0.87 -19.95
CA ALA A 22 0.14 0.59 -21.37
C ALA A 22 -0.29 1.84 -22.15
N LEU A 23 0.48 2.19 -23.19
CA LEU A 23 0.19 3.32 -24.09
C LEU A 23 -0.68 2.91 -25.27
N ASP A 24 -0.77 1.61 -25.53
CA ASP A 24 -1.51 1.01 -26.63
C ASP A 24 -2.43 -0.11 -26.14
N LEU A 25 -3.44 -0.45 -26.95
CA LEU A 25 -4.41 -1.50 -26.62
C LEU A 25 -3.77 -2.90 -26.57
N ASN A 26 -2.68 -3.09 -27.31
CA ASN A 26 -1.95 -4.36 -27.37
C ASN A 26 -0.96 -4.52 -26.21
N ALA A 27 -0.78 -3.48 -25.38
CA ALA A 27 0.21 -3.45 -24.29
C ALA A 27 1.63 -3.81 -24.74
N CYS A 28 2.00 -3.36 -25.95
CA CYS A 28 3.34 -3.50 -26.49
C CYS A 28 4.24 -2.34 -26.06
N ARG A 29 3.65 -1.18 -25.74
CA ARG A 29 4.37 0.02 -25.29
C ARG A 29 3.88 0.47 -23.93
N TYR A 30 4.82 0.88 -23.10
CA TYR A 30 4.56 1.33 -21.75
C TYR A 30 5.11 2.74 -21.55
N GLU A 31 4.54 3.47 -20.60
CA GLU A 31 5.10 4.74 -20.12
C GLU A 31 6.49 4.54 -19.49
N SER A 32 7.18 5.63 -19.15
CA SER A 32 8.49 5.54 -18.51
C SER A 32 8.39 5.05 -17.07
N PHE A 33 9.52 4.61 -16.51
CA PHE A 33 9.52 4.14 -15.12
C PHE A 33 9.27 5.31 -14.15
N GLU A 34 9.74 6.50 -14.50
CA GLU A 34 9.47 7.74 -13.78
C GLU A 34 7.96 8.06 -13.74
N ASP A 35 7.25 7.90 -14.85
CA ASP A 35 5.78 8.07 -14.89
C ASP A 35 5.06 7.05 -13.98
N THR A 36 5.59 5.82 -13.93
CA THR A 36 5.05 4.77 -13.05
C THR A 36 5.24 5.13 -11.57
N LEU A 37 6.40 5.68 -11.20
CA LEU A 37 6.68 6.18 -9.86
C LEU A 37 5.80 7.39 -9.53
N ALA A 38 5.63 8.33 -10.47
CA ALA A 38 4.78 9.50 -10.31
C ALA A 38 3.31 9.10 -10.08
N ARG A 39 2.80 8.08 -10.79
CA ARG A 39 1.47 7.51 -10.55
C ARG A 39 1.34 6.88 -9.17
N ALA A 40 2.34 6.14 -8.71
CA ALA A 40 2.35 5.54 -7.38
C ALA A 40 2.29 6.62 -6.28
N ASN A 41 3.09 7.67 -6.41
CA ASN A 41 3.06 8.82 -5.51
C ASN A 41 1.73 9.56 -5.56
N THR A 42 1.20 9.80 -6.76
CA THR A 42 -0.10 10.47 -6.95
C THR A 42 -1.23 9.70 -6.28
N TRP A 43 -1.24 8.36 -6.40
CA TRP A 43 -2.21 7.52 -5.71
C TRP A 43 -2.14 7.67 -4.19
N LEU A 44 -0.92 7.69 -3.62
CA LEU A 44 -0.72 7.85 -2.18
C LEU A 44 -1.20 9.22 -1.68
N TYR A 45 -0.74 10.31 -2.31
CA TYR A 45 -1.12 11.66 -1.89
C TYR A 45 -2.62 11.90 -2.08
N SER A 46 -3.20 11.47 -3.21
CA SER A 46 -4.66 11.57 -3.43
C SER A 46 -5.44 10.78 -2.38
N SER A 47 -4.92 9.64 -1.93
CA SER A 47 -5.52 8.85 -0.85
C SER A 47 -5.48 9.61 0.48
N GLN A 48 -4.34 10.21 0.83
CA GLN A 48 -4.17 11.00 2.04
C GLN A 48 -5.05 12.26 2.04
N ASP A 49 -5.10 12.98 0.92
CA ASP A 49 -5.94 14.16 0.71
C ASP A 49 -7.43 13.84 0.80
N SER A 50 -7.81 12.62 0.37
CA SER A 50 -9.17 12.10 0.54
C SER A 50 -9.50 11.72 2.00
N GLY A 51 -8.53 11.79 2.92
CA GLY A 51 -8.72 11.50 4.34
C GLY A 51 -8.42 10.07 4.75
N ILE A 52 -7.74 9.27 3.92
CA ILE A 52 -7.30 7.90 4.25
C ILE A 52 -6.08 7.99 5.19
N PRO A 53 -6.10 7.35 6.38
CA PRO A 53 -5.02 7.45 7.36
C PRO A 53 -3.87 6.47 7.08
N ILE A 54 -3.14 6.76 6.02
CA ILE A 54 -1.93 6.03 5.61
C ILE A 54 -0.71 6.95 5.53
N GLU A 55 0.47 6.38 5.74
CA GLU A 55 1.76 7.04 5.68
C GLU A 55 2.69 6.36 4.68
N PHE A 56 3.49 7.15 3.97
CA PHE A 56 4.52 6.66 3.08
C PHE A 56 5.59 5.90 3.87
N MET A 57 5.99 4.73 3.38
CA MET A 57 7.13 3.99 3.94
C MET A 57 8.28 3.90 2.96
N ASN A 58 8.01 3.42 1.74
CA ASN A 58 9.04 3.25 0.72
C ASN A 58 8.41 3.12 -0.67
N LEU A 59 9.18 3.44 -1.71
CA LEU A 59 8.83 3.18 -3.10
C LEU A 59 10.03 2.50 -3.76
N GLN A 60 9.84 1.26 -4.21
CA GLN A 60 10.92 0.42 -4.72
C GLN A 60 10.61 -0.06 -6.15
N SER A 61 11.64 -0.15 -7.01
CA SER A 61 11.53 -0.84 -8.29
C SER A 61 11.45 -2.35 -8.12
N GLU A 62 10.51 -2.99 -8.80
CA GLU A 62 10.33 -4.43 -8.82
C GLU A 62 10.37 -4.94 -10.26
N ALA A 63 11.21 -5.94 -10.53
CA ALA A 63 11.35 -6.55 -11.83
C ALA A 63 10.43 -7.79 -11.93
N LEU A 64 9.54 -7.80 -12.92
CA LEU A 64 8.64 -8.90 -13.19
C LEU A 64 8.99 -9.55 -14.53
N LEU A 65 9.17 -10.86 -14.52
CA LEU A 65 9.38 -11.62 -15.74
C LEU A 65 8.05 -11.85 -16.45
N THR A 66 8.04 -11.59 -17.75
CA THR A 66 6.90 -11.88 -18.63
C THR A 66 7.40 -12.48 -19.92
N LYS A 67 6.61 -13.39 -20.49
CA LYS A 67 6.86 -13.84 -21.86
C LYS A 67 6.47 -12.72 -22.81
N ILE A 68 7.37 -12.35 -23.71
CA ILE A 68 7.09 -11.39 -24.80
C ILE A 68 7.15 -12.13 -26.12
N SER A 69 6.48 -11.61 -27.14
CA SER A 69 6.52 -12.17 -28.49
C SER A 69 6.12 -11.13 -29.53
N GLY A 70 6.55 -11.32 -30.77
CA GLY A 70 6.12 -10.51 -31.91
C GLY A 70 6.41 -9.01 -31.75
N GLU A 71 5.36 -8.20 -31.84
CA GLU A 71 5.43 -6.73 -31.74
C GLU A 71 5.96 -6.28 -30.37
N THR A 72 5.62 -6.97 -29.29
CA THR A 72 6.11 -6.64 -27.94
C THR A 72 7.61 -6.87 -27.84
N ALA A 73 8.14 -7.98 -28.37
CA ALA A 73 9.57 -8.26 -28.39
C ALA A 73 10.35 -7.18 -29.16
N SER A 74 9.81 -6.78 -30.32
CA SER A 74 10.39 -5.74 -31.17
C SER A 74 10.37 -4.34 -30.55
N ALA A 75 9.43 -4.07 -29.64
CA ALA A 75 9.28 -2.80 -28.95
C ALA A 75 10.11 -2.70 -27.66
N THR A 76 10.73 -3.79 -27.21
CA THR A 76 11.54 -3.79 -25.99
C THR A 76 12.93 -3.19 -26.21
N VAL A 77 13.50 -2.62 -25.15
CA VAL A 77 14.91 -2.23 -25.16
C VAL A 77 15.77 -3.49 -25.06
N ASN A 78 16.73 -3.64 -25.96
CA ASN A 78 17.66 -4.76 -25.94
C ASN A 78 18.67 -4.59 -24.79
N SER A 79 18.81 -5.61 -23.94
CA SER A 79 19.76 -5.62 -22.84
C SER A 79 21.11 -6.28 -23.17
N GLY A 80 21.30 -6.73 -24.42
CA GLY A 80 22.47 -7.48 -24.87
C GLY A 80 23.75 -6.66 -25.10
N SER A 81 23.69 -5.33 -25.07
CA SER A 81 24.87 -4.45 -25.25
C SER A 81 24.98 -3.41 -24.15
N LEU A 82 26.20 -3.19 -23.63
CA LEU A 82 26.51 -2.15 -22.65
C LEU A 82 26.20 -0.73 -23.17
N SER A 83 26.25 -0.50 -24.48
CA SER A 83 25.90 0.78 -25.10
C SER A 83 24.44 1.16 -24.89
N ASP A 84 23.56 0.15 -24.76
CA ASP A 84 22.11 0.34 -24.72
C ASP A 84 21.60 0.43 -23.26
N MET A 85 22.49 0.28 -22.28
CA MET A 85 22.19 0.36 -20.85
C MET A 85 21.71 1.74 -20.39
N SER A 86 22.16 2.80 -21.03
CA SER A 86 21.69 4.17 -20.76
C SER A 86 20.18 4.31 -21.01
N ASN A 87 19.68 3.64 -22.05
CA ASN A 87 18.24 3.60 -22.37
C ASN A 87 17.45 2.74 -21.37
N LEU A 88 18.12 1.80 -20.70
CA LEU A 88 17.49 0.88 -19.76
C LEU A 88 17.07 1.56 -18.45
N VAL A 89 17.71 2.68 -18.08
CA VAL A 89 17.46 3.38 -16.80
C VAL A 89 15.98 3.77 -16.68
N ASN A 90 15.44 4.42 -17.72
CA ASN A 90 14.05 4.89 -17.75
C ASN A 90 13.09 3.93 -18.47
N ALA A 91 13.60 2.90 -19.14
CA ALA A 91 12.77 1.89 -19.79
C ALA A 91 12.01 1.04 -18.77
N THR A 92 10.72 0.87 -18.99
CA THR A 92 9.82 0.01 -18.19
C THR A 92 9.78 -1.43 -18.67
N LEU A 93 10.15 -1.69 -19.93
CA LEU A 93 10.21 -3.02 -20.49
C LEU A 93 11.50 -3.19 -21.28
N TYR A 94 12.30 -4.18 -20.91
CA TYR A 94 13.47 -4.60 -21.67
C TYR A 94 13.44 -6.10 -21.91
N GLY A 95 13.99 -6.51 -23.04
CA GLY A 95 13.94 -7.89 -23.51
C GLY A 95 15.33 -8.53 -23.57
N PHE A 96 15.34 -9.86 -23.48
CA PHE A 96 16.45 -10.71 -23.88
C PHE A 96 15.91 -12.06 -24.35
N GLU A 97 16.68 -12.74 -25.19
CA GLU A 97 16.38 -14.09 -25.65
C GLU A 97 16.98 -15.11 -24.67
N ASP A 98 16.20 -16.11 -24.26
CA ASP A 98 16.71 -17.20 -23.43
C ASP A 98 17.54 -18.21 -24.26
N TYR A 99 18.14 -19.20 -23.60
CA TYR A 99 18.95 -20.23 -24.27
C TYR A 99 18.16 -21.07 -25.29
N HIS A 100 16.83 -21.11 -25.18
CA HIS A 100 15.96 -21.87 -26.06
C HIS A 100 15.35 -21.04 -27.19
N GLY A 101 15.74 -19.76 -27.33
CA GLY A 101 15.22 -18.86 -28.35
C GLY A 101 13.88 -18.23 -28.00
N VAL A 102 13.50 -18.20 -26.72
CA VAL A 102 12.26 -17.59 -26.24
C VAL A 102 12.55 -16.17 -25.79
N ASP A 103 11.83 -15.20 -26.35
CA ASP A 103 11.91 -13.82 -25.90
C ASP A 103 11.29 -13.65 -24.50
N ILE A 104 12.11 -13.20 -23.55
CA ILE A 104 11.72 -12.88 -22.18
C ILE A 104 11.79 -11.37 -21.98
N GLY A 105 10.69 -10.80 -21.49
CA GLY A 105 10.63 -9.41 -21.08
C GLY A 105 10.76 -9.27 -19.58
N VAL A 106 11.45 -8.22 -19.15
CA VAL A 106 11.47 -7.76 -17.77
C VAL A 106 10.70 -6.45 -17.69
N VAL A 107 9.57 -6.48 -16.99
CA VAL A 107 8.77 -5.30 -16.69
C VAL A 107 9.25 -4.69 -15.37
N LYS A 108 9.68 -3.44 -15.39
CA LYS A 108 9.92 -2.64 -14.17
C LYS A 108 8.59 -2.06 -13.69
N ALA A 109 8.10 -2.60 -12.58
CA ALA A 109 6.96 -2.08 -11.85
C ALA A 109 7.42 -1.34 -10.59
N ALA A 110 6.55 -0.55 -9.97
CA ALA A 110 6.84 0.14 -8.72
C ALA A 110 6.08 -0.52 -7.56
N ARG A 111 6.81 -0.94 -6.52
CA ARG A 111 6.27 -1.42 -5.26
C ARG A 111 6.15 -0.24 -4.29
N LEU A 112 4.92 0.20 -4.04
CA LEU A 112 4.64 1.20 -3.02
C LEU A 112 4.38 0.51 -1.68
N TRP A 113 5.18 0.83 -0.68
CA TRP A 113 4.98 0.44 0.71
C TRP A 113 4.41 1.61 1.50
N TYR A 114 3.37 1.32 2.27
CA TYR A 114 2.70 2.29 3.13
C TYR A 114 2.28 1.61 4.43
N SER A 115 2.00 2.41 5.45
CA SER A 115 1.48 1.91 6.72
C SER A 115 0.29 2.73 7.19
N SER A 116 -0.43 2.26 8.21
CA SER A 116 -1.47 3.06 8.85
C SER A 116 -0.87 4.07 9.82
N THR A 117 -1.33 5.32 9.77
CA THR A 117 -0.88 6.43 10.62
C THR A 117 -0.88 6.09 12.12
N ALA A 118 -1.96 5.47 12.60
CA ALA A 118 -2.10 5.13 14.01
C ALA A 118 -2.29 3.63 14.27
N GLY A 119 -2.03 2.79 13.27
CA GLY A 119 -2.21 1.35 13.32
C GLY A 119 -3.63 0.88 12.97
N GLU A 120 -3.83 -0.42 13.04
CA GLU A 120 -5.13 -1.06 12.78
C GLU A 120 -5.87 -1.30 14.10
N MET A 121 -7.18 -1.02 14.13
CA MET A 121 -8.05 -1.33 15.26
C MET A 121 -9.02 -2.45 14.89
N PRO A 122 -9.09 -3.54 15.67
CA PRO A 122 -10.13 -4.55 15.49
C PRO A 122 -11.49 -4.00 15.92
N LEU A 123 -12.51 -4.30 15.13
CA LEU A 123 -13.90 -4.03 15.44
C LEU A 123 -14.71 -5.30 15.18
N GLU A 124 -15.42 -5.78 16.20
CA GLU A 124 -16.27 -6.95 16.10
C GLU A 124 -17.72 -6.51 15.89
N ILE A 125 -18.30 -6.83 14.73
CA ILE A 125 -19.71 -6.60 14.46
C ILE A 125 -20.53 -7.72 15.08
N GLN A 126 -21.30 -7.36 16.09
CA GLN A 126 -22.13 -8.28 16.87
C GLN A 126 -23.47 -8.51 16.17
N LEU A 127 -23.77 -9.77 15.85
CA LEU A 127 -25.00 -10.19 15.17
C LEU A 127 -25.97 -10.83 16.16
N GLN A 128 -27.26 -10.60 15.96
CA GLN A 128 -28.37 -11.09 16.77
C GLN A 128 -29.46 -11.67 15.87
N GLU A 129 -30.31 -12.52 16.46
CA GLU A 129 -31.45 -13.09 15.77
C GLU A 129 -32.45 -11.98 15.41
N GLY A 130 -32.89 -11.95 14.14
CA GLY A 130 -33.73 -10.88 13.59
C GLY A 130 -32.96 -9.84 12.75
N ASP A 131 -31.63 -9.86 12.74
CA ASP A 131 -30.82 -8.95 11.92
C ASP A 131 -30.97 -9.23 10.42
N THR A 132 -31.66 -8.32 9.72
CA THR A 132 -31.83 -8.41 8.26
C THR A 132 -30.68 -7.79 7.48
N ARG A 133 -29.93 -6.85 8.10
CA ARG A 133 -28.83 -6.09 7.48
C ARG A 133 -27.73 -5.80 8.52
N LEU A 134 -26.51 -5.52 8.06
CA LEU A 134 -25.38 -5.17 8.95
C LEU A 134 -25.42 -3.71 9.44
N GLY A 135 -26.18 -2.83 8.77
CA GLY A 135 -26.32 -1.42 9.14
C GLY A 135 -25.21 -0.50 8.61
N PHE A 136 -24.32 -0.97 7.73
CA PHE A 136 -23.36 -0.12 7.03
C PHE A 136 -23.24 -0.49 5.55
N ALA A 137 -22.74 0.46 4.74
CA ALA A 137 -22.50 0.28 3.31
C ALA A 137 -21.05 0.66 2.94
N GLY A 138 -20.55 0.04 1.87
CA GLY A 138 -19.19 0.22 1.38
C GLY A 138 -18.36 -1.06 1.48
N PHE A 139 -17.28 -1.13 0.70
CA PHE A 139 -16.46 -2.34 0.56
C PHE A 139 -15.09 -2.20 1.25
N ILE A 140 -14.27 -1.25 0.77
CA ILE A 140 -12.98 -0.90 1.40
C ILE A 140 -13.12 0.29 2.33
N TYR A 141 -13.96 1.26 1.98
CA TYR A 141 -14.29 2.37 2.88
C TYR A 141 -15.76 2.27 3.25
N ILE A 142 -16.08 2.67 4.47
CA ILE A 142 -17.45 2.73 4.96
C ILE A 142 -18.03 4.05 4.48
N SER A 143 -18.97 3.97 3.54
CA SER A 143 -19.57 5.15 2.90
C SER A 143 -20.77 5.69 3.68
N SER A 144 -21.45 4.82 4.41
CA SER A 144 -22.62 5.16 5.21
C SER A 144 -22.83 4.14 6.32
N VAL A 145 -23.38 4.61 7.43
CA VAL A 145 -23.89 3.80 8.55
C VAL A 145 -25.34 4.25 8.77
N VAL A 146 -26.24 3.28 8.92
CA VAL A 146 -27.68 3.52 9.09
C VAL A 146 -27.92 4.12 10.48
N ASP A 147 -28.78 5.14 10.55
CA ASP A 147 -29.29 5.66 11.81
C ASP A 147 -30.39 4.72 12.32
N ASP A 148 -30.41 4.44 13.63
CA ASP A 148 -31.32 3.44 14.18
C ASP A 148 -32.79 3.87 14.02
N ASP A 149 -33.64 2.91 13.65
CA ASP A 149 -35.10 3.04 13.77
C ASP A 149 -35.51 2.69 15.21
N GLU A 150 -36.60 3.28 15.72
CA GLU A 150 -37.01 3.15 17.14
C GLU A 150 -37.22 1.70 17.63
N ASP A 151 -37.39 0.74 16.71
CA ASP A 151 -37.79 -0.63 17.02
C ASP A 151 -36.63 -1.66 17.02
N SER A 152 -35.43 -1.35 16.47
CA SER A 152 -34.29 -2.29 16.51
C SER A 152 -32.95 -1.61 16.21
N GLU A 153 -32.00 -1.75 17.14
CA GLU A 153 -30.63 -1.25 16.98
C GLU A 153 -29.86 -2.09 15.95
N ALA A 154 -29.29 -1.43 14.93
CA ALA A 154 -28.55 -2.12 13.88
C ALA A 154 -27.22 -2.72 14.40
N PRO A 155 -26.70 -3.82 13.80
CA PRO A 155 -25.44 -4.42 14.22
C PRO A 155 -24.26 -3.44 14.25
N SER A 156 -24.19 -2.56 13.25
CA SER A 156 -23.21 -1.48 13.19
C SER A 156 -23.25 -0.53 14.40
N THR A 157 -24.43 -0.05 14.79
CA THR A 157 -24.59 0.81 15.97
C THR A 157 -24.16 0.08 17.23
N ARG A 158 -24.74 -1.10 17.47
CA ARG A 158 -24.50 -1.90 18.69
C ARG A 158 -23.02 -2.20 18.89
N SER A 159 -22.28 -2.32 17.79
CA SER A 159 -20.85 -2.61 17.78
C SER A 159 -19.97 -1.37 17.93
N GLY A 160 -20.55 -0.16 18.00
CA GLY A 160 -19.84 1.11 18.10
C GLY A 160 -19.33 1.67 16.77
N LEU A 161 -19.74 1.08 15.63
CA LEU A 161 -19.32 1.54 14.30
C LEU A 161 -19.89 2.93 13.97
N ARG A 162 -21.12 3.22 14.41
CA ARG A 162 -21.77 4.52 14.20
C ARG A 162 -20.99 5.66 14.86
N ASP A 163 -20.56 5.47 16.10
CA ASP A 163 -19.75 6.46 16.82
C ASP A 163 -18.38 6.66 16.16
N LEU A 164 -17.75 5.57 15.71
CA LEU A 164 -16.50 5.63 14.96
C LEU A 164 -16.64 6.38 13.65
N PHE A 165 -17.70 6.09 12.88
CA PHE A 165 -18.00 6.75 11.62
C PHE A 165 -18.26 8.26 11.82
N ASN A 166 -19.02 8.63 12.84
CA ASN A 166 -19.29 10.03 13.18
C ASN A 166 -18.01 10.77 13.60
N ARG A 167 -17.14 10.14 14.40
CA ARG A 167 -15.83 10.72 14.73
C ARG A 167 -14.94 10.90 13.51
N ALA A 168 -14.88 9.91 12.62
CA ALA A 168 -14.13 10.02 11.36
C ALA A 168 -14.63 11.20 10.52
N LYS A 169 -15.95 11.33 10.39
CA LYS A 169 -16.60 12.41 9.65
C LYS A 169 -16.29 13.79 10.24
N VAL A 170 -16.35 13.95 11.56
CA VAL A 170 -15.97 15.20 12.25
C VAL A 170 -14.49 15.52 12.02
N ALA A 171 -13.62 14.52 12.02
CA ALA A 171 -12.19 14.67 11.75
C ALA A 171 -11.85 14.82 10.25
N SER A 172 -12.86 14.83 9.36
CA SER A 172 -12.66 14.79 7.90
C SER A 172 -11.77 13.63 7.43
N LYS A 173 -11.95 12.46 8.05
CA LYS A 173 -11.25 11.21 7.74
C LYS A 173 -12.21 10.16 7.19
N LEU A 174 -11.67 9.26 6.39
CA LEU A 174 -12.38 8.09 5.89
C LEU A 174 -12.14 6.90 6.81
N LEU A 175 -13.19 6.11 7.03
CA LEU A 175 -13.11 4.87 7.78
C LEU A 175 -12.84 3.71 6.82
N ILE A 176 -11.62 3.17 6.86
CA ILE A 176 -11.13 2.20 5.89
C ILE A 176 -11.02 0.83 6.55
N ILE A 177 -11.68 -0.15 5.95
CA ILE A 177 -11.57 -1.56 6.29
C ILE A 177 -10.30 -2.11 5.64
N SER A 178 -9.30 -2.44 6.45
CA SER A 178 -8.07 -3.03 5.96
C SER A 178 -8.18 -4.54 5.80
N ARG A 179 -8.95 -5.19 6.70
CA ARG A 179 -9.14 -6.63 6.74
C ARG A 179 -10.54 -7.02 7.17
N VAL A 180 -10.98 -8.18 6.71
CA VAL A 180 -12.20 -8.86 7.18
C VAL A 180 -11.85 -10.30 7.52
N SER A 181 -12.18 -10.73 8.74
CA SER A 181 -11.78 -12.03 9.29
C SER A 181 -10.28 -12.32 9.08
N ASN A 182 -9.44 -11.30 9.35
CA ASN A 182 -7.98 -11.28 9.19
C ASN A 182 -7.42 -11.33 7.74
N GLU A 183 -8.27 -11.45 6.72
CA GLU A 183 -7.87 -11.38 5.32
C GLU A 183 -7.80 -9.93 4.84
N LYS A 184 -6.69 -9.55 4.18
CA LYS A 184 -6.52 -8.19 3.63
C LYS A 184 -7.52 -7.95 2.50
N VAL A 185 -8.15 -6.77 2.49
CA VAL A 185 -9.09 -6.35 1.43
C VAL A 185 -8.65 -5.10 0.67
N LEU A 186 -7.59 -4.45 1.15
CA LEU A 186 -7.02 -3.25 0.52
C LEU A 186 -6.51 -3.53 -0.90
N PRO A 187 -6.37 -2.49 -1.74
CA PRO A 187 -5.83 -2.70 -3.06
C PRO A 187 -4.37 -3.19 -3.01
N TRP A 188 -4.07 -4.15 -3.86
CA TRP A 188 -2.77 -4.83 -3.94
C TRP A 188 -2.04 -4.54 -5.25
N MET A 189 -2.76 -4.06 -6.27
CA MET A 189 -2.16 -3.72 -7.57
C MET A 189 -2.92 -2.59 -8.28
N ILE A 190 -2.20 -1.80 -9.07
CA ILE A 190 -2.72 -0.98 -10.17
C ILE A 190 -2.22 -1.62 -11.47
N SER A 191 -3.13 -2.05 -12.33
CA SER A 191 -2.78 -2.73 -13.59
C SER A 191 -2.24 -1.76 -14.64
N SER A 192 -1.67 -2.30 -15.72
CA SER A 192 -1.23 -1.50 -16.87
C SER A 192 -2.35 -0.75 -17.58
N SER A 193 -3.61 -1.18 -17.43
CA SER A 193 -4.78 -0.40 -17.88
C SER A 193 -5.18 0.74 -16.93
N GLY A 194 -4.51 0.87 -15.77
CA GLY A 194 -4.84 1.82 -14.71
C GLY A 194 -5.92 1.34 -13.73
N ALA A 195 -6.41 0.11 -13.85
CA ALA A 195 -7.43 -0.41 -12.94
C ALA A 195 -6.82 -0.77 -11.57
N VAL A 196 -7.46 -0.31 -10.50
CA VAL A 196 -7.12 -0.68 -9.12
C VAL A 196 -7.69 -2.06 -8.81
N ARG A 197 -6.82 -2.99 -8.41
CA ARG A 197 -7.15 -4.38 -8.07
C ARG A 197 -7.09 -4.56 -6.56
N CYS A 198 -8.17 -5.09 -6.02
CA CYS A 198 -8.32 -5.45 -4.62
C CYS A 198 -8.31 -6.96 -4.47
N PHE A 199 -8.12 -7.45 -3.24
CA PHE A 199 -8.29 -8.87 -2.95
C PHE A 199 -9.76 -9.27 -3.16
N ASP A 200 -10.01 -10.55 -3.41
CA ASP A 200 -11.30 -11.06 -3.93
C ASP A 200 -12.51 -10.55 -3.14
N THR A 201 -13.28 -9.69 -3.80
CA THR A 201 -14.44 -9.01 -3.23
C THR A 201 -15.70 -9.86 -3.27
N ILE A 202 -15.77 -10.82 -4.19
CA ILE A 202 -16.93 -11.70 -4.36
C ILE A 202 -17.01 -12.66 -3.18
N SER A 203 -15.87 -13.28 -2.84
CA SER A 203 -15.75 -14.13 -1.65
C SER A 203 -16.11 -13.39 -0.37
N LEU A 204 -15.82 -12.09 -0.27
CA LEU A 204 -16.10 -11.30 0.93
C LEU A 204 -17.61 -11.12 1.18
N SER A 205 -18.38 -10.72 0.17
CA SER A 205 -19.84 -10.54 0.31
C SER A 205 -20.55 -11.83 0.73
N GLN A 206 -20.09 -12.97 0.19
CA GLN A 206 -20.59 -14.29 0.55
C GLN A 206 -20.20 -14.62 2.00
N LYS A 207 -18.96 -14.37 2.39
CA LYS A 207 -18.46 -14.57 3.76
C LYS A 207 -19.24 -13.74 4.78
N LEU A 208 -19.45 -12.44 4.53
CA LEU A 208 -20.25 -11.58 5.39
C LEU A 208 -21.71 -12.08 5.51
N SER A 209 -22.29 -12.55 4.40
CA SER A 209 -23.64 -13.12 4.39
C SER A 209 -23.72 -14.42 5.21
N LEU A 210 -22.72 -15.29 5.10
CA LEU A 210 -22.63 -16.52 5.87
C LEU A 210 -22.47 -16.24 7.37
N HIS A 211 -21.62 -15.29 7.76
CA HIS A 211 -21.48 -14.87 9.15
C HIS A 211 -22.82 -14.39 9.73
N ARG A 212 -23.60 -13.60 8.95
CA ARG A 212 -24.94 -13.16 9.36
C ARG A 212 -25.92 -14.34 9.52
N LEU A 213 -25.97 -15.25 8.55
CA LEU A 213 -26.86 -16.42 8.62
C LEU A 213 -26.50 -17.38 9.76
N ALA A 214 -25.21 -17.49 10.09
CA ALA A 214 -24.72 -18.33 11.18
C ALA A 214 -24.67 -17.60 12.54
N LEU A 215 -25.11 -16.34 12.61
CA LEU A 215 -25.02 -15.46 13.78
C LEU A 215 -23.60 -15.43 14.39
N GLN A 216 -22.58 -15.55 13.53
CA GLN A 216 -21.17 -15.48 13.92
C GLN A 216 -20.70 -14.04 13.84
N PRO A 217 -20.03 -13.50 14.89
CA PRO A 217 -19.49 -12.16 14.85
C PRO A 217 -18.56 -11.94 13.65
N ILE A 218 -18.58 -10.74 13.08
CA ILE A 218 -17.70 -10.37 11.95
C ILE A 218 -16.56 -9.53 12.49
N GLN A 219 -15.33 -10.01 12.33
CA GLN A 219 -14.14 -9.25 12.70
C GLN A 219 -13.69 -8.35 11.55
N LEU A 220 -13.77 -7.04 11.74
CA LEU A 220 -13.22 -6.03 10.85
C LEU A 220 -11.93 -5.47 11.45
N HIS A 221 -10.99 -5.04 10.60
CA HIS A 221 -9.87 -4.20 11.03
C HIS A 221 -9.95 -2.86 10.31
N LEU A 222 -9.85 -1.78 11.07
CA LEU A 222 -10.00 -0.42 10.58
C LEU A 222 -8.67 0.32 10.65
N LEU A 223 -8.32 1.06 9.60
CA LEU A 223 -7.16 1.96 9.63
C LEU A 223 -7.48 3.17 10.51
N MET A 224 -6.61 3.46 11.48
CA MET A 224 -6.83 4.53 12.45
C MET A 224 -6.01 5.77 12.11
N TRP A 225 -6.62 6.94 12.30
CA TRP A 225 -5.96 8.25 12.17
C TRP A 225 -5.42 8.80 13.51
N GLU A 226 -5.96 8.33 14.63
CA GLU A 226 -5.54 8.69 15.98
C GLU A 226 -5.08 7.45 16.73
N LYS A 227 -3.98 7.57 17.48
CA LYS A 227 -3.55 6.50 18.37
C LYS A 227 -4.62 6.34 19.45
N PRO A 228 -5.09 5.11 19.74
CA PRO A 228 -6.01 4.91 20.83
C PRO A 228 -5.39 5.48 22.10
N VAL A 229 -6.12 6.39 22.76
CA VAL A 229 -5.69 7.03 24.00
C VAL A 229 -5.81 5.98 25.11
N GLY A 230 -4.78 5.15 25.23
CA GLY A 230 -4.73 4.03 26.17
C GLY A 230 -3.51 3.16 25.89
N VAL A 231 -2.61 3.14 26.87
CA VAL A 231 -1.35 2.40 26.96
C VAL A 231 -0.14 3.12 26.38
N ALA A 232 0.63 3.73 27.30
CA ALA A 232 2.02 4.09 27.10
C ALA A 232 2.73 2.99 26.33
N ALA A 233 3.37 3.35 25.21
CA ALA A 233 4.36 2.49 24.61
C ALA A 233 5.37 2.14 25.71
N GLN A 234 5.34 0.92 26.22
CA GLN A 234 6.51 0.35 26.86
C GLN A 234 7.56 0.33 25.75
N SER A 235 8.43 1.34 25.79
CA SER A 235 9.68 1.34 25.08
C SER A 235 10.37 0.03 25.43
N VAL A 236 10.43 -0.90 24.47
CA VAL A 236 11.34 -2.02 24.58
C VAL A 236 12.74 -1.38 24.65
N PRO A 237 13.51 -1.55 25.74
CA PRO A 237 14.88 -1.09 25.73
C PRO A 237 15.61 -1.92 24.68
N LEU A 238 16.23 -1.25 23.72
CA LEU A 238 17.21 -1.87 22.84
C LEU A 238 18.43 -2.20 23.73
N SER A 239 18.41 -3.35 24.40
CA SER A 239 19.56 -3.84 25.15
C SER A 239 20.62 -4.33 24.16
N ILE A 240 21.48 -3.38 23.79
CA ILE A 240 22.95 -3.49 23.76
C ILE A 240 23.47 -4.92 23.50
N ILE A 241 23.93 -5.12 22.27
CA ILE A 241 24.93 -6.13 21.94
C ILE A 241 26.26 -5.59 22.49
N GLU A 242 26.70 -6.13 23.63
CA GLU A 242 28.09 -6.05 24.08
C GLU A 242 28.60 -7.48 24.26
N SER A 243 29.51 -7.90 23.36
CA SER A 243 30.73 -8.62 23.73
C SER A 243 31.53 -8.96 22.47
N SER A 244 32.52 -8.13 22.14
CA SER A 244 33.93 -8.56 22.14
C SER A 244 34.82 -7.38 21.71
N GLU A 245 35.54 -6.84 22.69
CA GLU A 245 36.69 -5.99 22.45
C GLU A 245 37.75 -6.81 21.72
N HIS A 246 38.19 -6.34 20.55
CA HIS A 246 39.57 -6.58 20.13
C HIS A 246 40.15 -5.29 19.55
N ARG A 247 40.94 -4.64 20.41
CA ARG A 247 41.76 -3.47 20.14
C ARG A 247 42.90 -3.87 19.19
N VAL A 248 42.97 -3.23 18.03
CA VAL A 248 44.21 -3.10 17.26
C VAL A 248 44.25 -1.66 16.73
N ASP A 249 45.11 -0.86 17.35
CA ASP A 249 45.52 0.45 16.87
C ASP A 249 46.40 0.26 15.62
N ALA A 250 46.10 0.90 14.49
CA ALA A 250 47.10 1.40 13.53
C ALA A 250 46.46 2.25 12.41
N GLU A 251 46.83 3.53 12.47
CA GLU A 251 47.19 4.42 11.36
C GLU A 251 46.12 5.01 10.42
N GLN A 252 46.21 6.34 10.37
CA GLN A 252 45.52 7.30 9.53
C GLN A 252 45.89 7.08 8.07
N ASP A 253 44.88 7.08 7.19
CA ASP A 253 45.00 7.66 5.84
C ASP A 253 43.60 8.02 5.34
N PHE A 254 43.20 9.27 5.61
CA PHE A 254 42.03 9.91 5.01
C PHE A 254 42.41 10.37 3.60
N VAL A 255 42.02 9.61 2.57
CA VAL A 255 41.95 10.11 1.19
C VAL A 255 40.51 10.59 0.96
N LEU A 256 40.30 11.88 1.20
CA LEU A 256 39.11 12.65 0.82
C LEU A 256 39.07 12.81 -0.70
N ASP A 257 38.28 12.00 -1.40
CA ASP A 257 37.92 12.28 -2.79
C ASP A 257 36.94 13.47 -2.84
N SER A 258 37.50 14.62 -3.22
CA SER A 258 36.86 15.93 -3.23
C SER A 258 36.29 16.23 -4.61
N SER A 259 35.23 15.51 -5.00
CA SER A 259 34.72 15.54 -6.37
C SER A 259 33.25 15.99 -6.49
N PHE A 260 32.78 16.94 -5.69
CA PHE A 260 31.57 17.74 -6.01
C PHE A 260 31.66 19.13 -5.37
N ARG A 261 32.30 20.07 -6.09
CA ARG A 261 32.13 21.51 -5.85
C ARG A 261 31.22 22.06 -6.93
N LEU A 262 30.05 22.56 -6.53
CA LEU A 262 29.26 23.48 -7.35
C LEU A 262 29.92 24.86 -7.21
N ASP A 263 30.48 25.36 -8.31
CA ASP A 263 30.98 26.74 -8.38
C ASP A 263 29.80 27.71 -8.30
N ASP A 264 29.72 28.43 -7.19
CA ASP A 264 28.97 29.68 -7.08
C ASP A 264 29.69 30.75 -7.93
N SER A 265 28.99 31.29 -8.92
CA SER A 265 29.36 32.58 -9.50
C SER A 265 28.11 33.44 -9.76
N PRO A 266 28.25 34.77 -9.69
CA PRO A 266 27.25 35.60 -9.03
C PRO A 266 26.26 36.25 -9.99
N VAL A 267 25.11 36.59 -9.39
CA VAL A 267 24.17 37.67 -9.71
C VAL A 267 24.66 38.65 -10.78
N SER A 268 23.92 38.74 -11.89
CA SER A 268 23.83 39.99 -12.65
C SER A 268 22.38 40.25 -13.06
N ASN A 269 21.87 41.38 -12.57
CA ASN A 269 20.66 42.06 -13.04
C ASN A 269 20.70 42.20 -14.56
N TRP A 270 19.55 42.07 -15.24
CA TRP A 270 19.01 43.06 -16.17
C TRP A 270 17.50 42.83 -16.34
N VAL A 271 16.83 43.93 -16.65
CA VAL A 271 15.39 44.18 -16.90
C VAL A 271 14.71 43.15 -17.79
#